data_AF-A0A3S0GB33-F1
#
_entry.id   AF-A0A3S0GB33-F1
#
_cell.length_a   1.000
_cell.length_b   1.000
_cell.length_c   1.000
_cell.angle_alpha   90.00
_cell.angle_beta   90.00
_cell.angle_gamma   90.00
#
_symmetry.space_group_name_H-M   'P 1'
#
loop_
_entity.id
_entity.type
_entity.pdbx_description
1 polymer ?
#
loop_
_entity_poly.entity_id
_entity_poly.type
_entity_poly.pdbx_seq_one_letter_code
_entity_poly.pdbx_strand_id
1 'polypeptide(L)'
;DCRRRRREVEDDGSKAADLAVHPGQEGYLDMQDFRRALNGLPADQREALILVGAAGFSYEEAAKISNCAVGTIKSRVNRARAKLTEMLNVSASSDFGPDAATEAIVARAGGSSLRQS
;
A
#
# COMPACT_ATOMS: atom_id res chain seq x y z
N ASP A 1 9.30 9.88 -34.66
CA ASP A 1 9.05 8.55 -34.07
C ASP A 1 7.80 8.62 -33.19
N CYS A 2 6.71 8.03 -33.65
CA CYS A 2 5.42 8.04 -32.96
C CYS A 2 5.36 6.91 -31.93
N ARG A 3 4.83 7.18 -30.72
CA ARG A 3 3.76 6.40 -30.03
C ARG A 3 3.80 6.56 -28.49
N ARG A 4 2.91 7.36 -27.93
CA ARG A 4 1.66 6.86 -27.29
C ARG A 4 0.93 7.98 -26.53
N ARG A 5 -0.27 8.27 -27.03
CA ARG A 5 -1.42 8.72 -26.23
C ARG A 5 -1.59 7.84 -24.98
N ARG A 6 -2.15 8.46 -23.93
CA ARG A 6 -3.40 8.05 -23.22
C ARG A 6 -3.26 7.83 -21.71
N ARG A 7 -4.28 8.39 -21.03
CA ARG A 7 -4.81 8.15 -19.67
C ARG A 7 -4.08 8.83 -18.51
N GLU A 8 -4.50 10.07 -18.29
CA GLU A 8 -4.59 10.63 -16.94
C GLU A 8 -5.59 9.77 -16.16
N VAL A 9 -5.10 9.08 -15.14
CA VAL A 9 -5.92 8.54 -14.06
C VAL A 9 -5.60 9.39 -12.84
N GLU A 10 -6.56 10.23 -12.47
CA GLU A 10 -6.66 10.78 -11.12
C GLU A 10 -6.82 9.59 -10.18
N ASP A 11 -5.85 9.43 -9.29
CA ASP A 11 -5.85 8.43 -8.22
C ASP A 11 -5.89 9.31 -6.98
N ASP A 12 -7.05 9.37 -6.32
CA ASP A 12 -7.23 10.16 -5.11
C ASP A 12 -6.38 9.51 -4.02
N GLY A 13 -5.51 10.30 -3.38
CA GLY A 13 -4.49 9.80 -2.46
C GLY A 13 -5.03 9.27 -1.12
N SER A 14 -6.18 8.61 -1.09
CA SER A 14 -6.87 8.21 0.12
C SER A 14 -6.86 6.68 0.28
N LYS A 15 -5.73 6.10 0.73
CA LYS A 15 -5.61 4.77 1.40
C LYS A 15 -4.15 4.38 1.70
N ALA A 16 -3.41 5.20 2.44
CA ALA A 16 -2.06 4.86 2.90
C ALA A 16 -1.90 4.91 4.44
N ALA A 17 -3.00 4.93 5.19
CA ALA A 17 -2.95 5.25 6.63
C ALA A 17 -3.07 4.06 7.61
N ASP A 18 -3.38 2.83 7.19
CA ASP A 18 -3.62 1.73 8.15
C ASP A 18 -2.73 0.50 7.92
N LEU A 19 -1.42 0.66 8.09
CA LEU A 19 -0.48 -0.46 8.18
C LEU A 19 0.43 -0.28 9.40
N ALA A 20 -0.14 -0.47 10.59
CA ALA A 20 0.62 -0.64 11.82
C ALA A 20 0.06 -1.84 12.58
N VAL A 21 0.71 -3.00 12.46
CA VAL A 21 0.35 -4.23 13.16
C VAL A 21 1.37 -4.53 14.27
N HIS A 22 0.80 -5.09 15.34
CA HIS A 22 1.32 -5.31 16.68
C HIS A 22 2.70 -5.99 16.76
N PRO A 23 3.64 -5.55 17.63
CA PRO A 23 4.97 -6.14 17.72
C PRO A 23 4.97 -7.40 18.60
N GLY A 24 4.67 -8.56 18.00
CA GLY A 24 5.12 -9.88 18.47
C GLY A 24 6.39 -10.30 17.71
N GLN A 25 7.14 -11.30 18.17
CA GLN A 25 8.39 -11.75 17.49
C GLN A 25 8.20 -12.10 16.00
N GLU A 26 6.98 -12.42 15.58
CA GLU A 26 6.57 -12.55 14.18
C GLU A 26 6.79 -11.25 13.38
N GLY A 27 6.49 -10.08 13.96
CA GLY A 27 6.68 -8.79 13.30
C GLY A 27 8.14 -8.40 13.01
N TYR A 28 9.11 -8.95 13.76
CA TYR A 28 10.53 -8.74 13.44
C TYR A 28 10.98 -9.57 12.24
N LEU A 29 10.46 -10.79 12.10
CA LEU A 29 10.70 -11.65 10.93
C LEU A 29 10.04 -11.03 9.69
N ASP A 30 8.80 -10.55 9.84
CA ASP A 30 8.06 -9.85 8.79
C ASP A 30 8.80 -8.60 8.29
N MET A 31 9.41 -7.81 9.18
CA MET A 31 10.16 -6.62 8.75
C MET A 31 11.48 -6.95 8.05
N GLN A 32 12.14 -8.06 8.38
CA GLN A 32 13.31 -8.50 7.62
C GLN A 32 12.92 -8.96 6.20
N ASP A 33 11.82 -9.70 6.08
CA ASP A 33 11.31 -10.17 4.79
C ASP A 33 10.80 -9.02 3.93
N PHE A 34 10.12 -8.04 4.53
CA PHE A 34 9.73 -6.81 3.86
C PHE A 34 10.95 -6.04 3.33
N ARG A 35 12.01 -5.87 4.13
CA ARG A 35 13.26 -5.23 3.68
C ARG A 35 13.91 -5.99 2.52
N ARG A 36 13.92 -7.32 2.57
CA ARG A 36 14.45 -8.15 1.47
C ARG A 36 13.64 -7.96 0.19
N ALA A 37 12.30 -8.00 0.28
CA ALA A 37 11.41 -7.78 -0.85
C ALA A 37 11.56 -6.37 -1.44
N LEU A 38 11.63 -5.33 -0.61
CA LEU A 38 11.91 -3.95 -1.04
C LEU A 38 13.23 -3.84 -1.81
N ASN A 39 14.28 -4.47 -1.31
CA ASN A 39 15.58 -4.49 -1.98
C ASN A 39 15.57 -5.29 -3.29
N GLY A 40 14.67 -6.28 -3.41
CA GLY A 40 14.44 -7.04 -4.64
C GLY A 40 13.73 -6.27 -5.76
N LEU A 41 13.15 -5.11 -5.47
CA LEU A 41 12.51 -4.28 -6.50
C LEU A 41 13.55 -3.63 -7.43
N PRO A 42 13.18 -3.37 -8.71
CA PRO A 42 13.94 -2.46 -9.57
C PRO A 42 14.13 -1.10 -8.91
N ALA A 43 15.31 -0.49 -9.11
CA ALA A 43 15.70 0.76 -8.44
C ALA A 43 14.63 1.86 -8.59
N ASP A 44 14.19 2.13 -9.82
CA ASP A 44 13.13 3.10 -10.13
C ASP A 44 11.79 2.84 -9.40
N GLN A 45 11.45 1.56 -9.19
CA GLN A 45 10.20 1.16 -8.53
C GLN A 45 10.31 1.32 -7.03
N ARG A 46 11.45 0.92 -6.45
CA ARG A 46 11.77 1.13 -5.03
C ARG A 46 11.82 2.61 -4.69
N GLU A 47 12.53 3.40 -5.48
CA GLU A 47 12.66 4.86 -5.28
C GLU A 47 11.28 5.53 -5.27
N ALA A 48 10.46 5.28 -6.29
CA ALA A 48 9.12 5.85 -6.37
C ALA A 48 8.23 5.45 -5.17
N LEU A 49 8.32 4.19 -4.73
CA LEU A 49 7.58 3.71 -3.57
C LEU A 49 8.06 4.35 -2.27
N ILE A 50 9.37 4.57 -2.10
CA ILE A 50 9.93 5.24 -0.92
C ILE A 50 9.51 6.71 -0.89
N LEU A 51 9.62 7.43 -2.01
CA LEU A 51 9.28 8.85 -2.08
C LEU A 51 7.82 9.09 -1.69
N VAL A 52 6.89 8.29 -2.23
CA VAL A 52 5.47 8.47 -1.98
C VAL A 52 5.05 7.84 -0.64
N GLY A 53 5.48 6.60 -0.37
CA GLY A 53 4.99 5.81 0.75
C GLY A 53 5.70 6.07 2.08
N ALA A 54 7.01 6.27 2.06
CA ALA A 54 7.80 6.45 3.28
C ALA A 54 8.14 7.91 3.56
N ALA A 55 8.51 8.68 2.53
CA ALA A 55 8.84 10.09 2.65
C ALA A 55 7.59 11.01 2.57
N GLY A 56 6.44 10.48 2.16
CA GLY A 56 5.17 11.21 2.16
C GLY A 56 5.07 12.30 1.09
N PHE A 57 5.92 12.28 0.06
CA PHE A 57 5.82 13.22 -1.05
C PHE A 57 4.57 12.96 -1.89
N SER A 58 3.99 14.03 -2.42
CA SER A 58 2.99 13.92 -3.47
C SER A 58 3.57 13.28 -4.74
N TYR A 59 2.69 12.77 -5.61
CA TYR A 59 3.13 12.21 -6.90
C TYR A 59 3.85 13.25 -7.77
N GLU A 60 3.44 14.52 -7.67
CA GLU A 60 4.01 15.66 -8.37
C GLU A 60 5.42 15.99 -7.87
N GLU A 61 5.63 15.97 -6.55
CA GLU A 61 6.95 16.20 -5.95
C GLU A 61 7.91 15.04 -6.25
N ALA A 62 7.45 13.80 -6.11
CA ALA A 62 8.24 12.62 -6.48
C ALA A 62 8.64 12.64 -7.96
N ALA A 63 7.75 13.09 -8.84
CA ALA A 63 8.03 13.22 -10.27
C ALA A 63 9.13 14.27 -10.55
N LYS A 64 9.14 15.38 -9.81
CA LYS A 64 10.19 16.40 -9.88
C LYS A 64 11.53 15.86 -9.36
N ILE A 65 11.53 15.15 -8.23
CA ILE A 65 12.73 14.56 -7.62
C ILE A 65 13.37 13.53 -8.55
N SER A 66 12.58 12.62 -9.11
CA SER A 66 13.07 11.57 -10.01
C SER A 66 13.15 11.99 -11.48
N ASN A 67 12.95 13.28 -11.78
CA ASN A 67 13.02 13.87 -13.12
C ASN A 67 12.22 13.09 -14.20
N CYS A 68 10.97 12.76 -13.92
CA CYS A 68 10.11 12.02 -14.84
C CYS A 68 8.65 12.51 -14.80
N ALA A 69 7.79 12.01 -15.69
CA ALA A 69 6.37 12.36 -15.68
C ALA A 69 5.63 11.79 -14.45
N VAL A 70 4.61 12.49 -13.97
CA VAL A 70 3.76 12.04 -12.84
C VAL A 70 3.14 10.67 -13.10
N GLY A 71 2.68 10.41 -14.33
CA GLY A 71 2.16 9.09 -14.73
C GLY A 71 3.19 7.97 -14.63
N THR A 72 4.47 8.28 -14.82
CA THR A 72 5.58 7.32 -14.64
C THR A 72 5.71 6.94 -13.17
N ILE A 73 5.70 7.90 -12.24
CA ILE A 73 5.71 7.64 -10.79
C ILE A 73 4.53 6.77 -10.40
N LYS A 74 3.29 7.13 -10.77
CA LYS A 74 2.09 6.33 -10.49
C LYS A 74 2.25 4.88 -10.97
N SER A 75 2.74 4.70 -12.20
CA SER A 75 2.98 3.35 -12.76
C SER A 75 4.09 2.58 -12.04
N ARG A 76 5.15 3.25 -11.59
CA ARG A 76 6.27 2.65 -10.83
C ARG A 76 5.80 2.20 -9.45
N VAL A 77 5.03 3.04 -8.75
CA VAL A 77 4.43 2.72 -7.43
C VAL A 77 3.48 1.54 -7.53
N ASN A 78 2.58 1.54 -8.51
CA ASN A 78 1.63 0.44 -8.70
C ASN A 78 2.35 -0.90 -8.94
N ARG A 79 3.36 -0.91 -9.84
CA ARG A 79 4.16 -2.11 -10.11
C ARG A 79 4.99 -2.55 -8.91
N ALA A 80 5.52 -1.61 -8.12
CA ALA A 80 6.24 -1.90 -6.89
C ALA A 80 5.33 -2.62 -5.90
N ARG A 81 4.12 -2.09 -5.66
CA ARG A 81 3.12 -2.71 -4.78
C ARG A 81 2.75 -4.12 -5.23
N ALA A 82 2.41 -4.30 -6.52
CA ALA A 82 2.06 -5.60 -7.07
C ALA A 82 3.18 -6.64 -6.87
N LYS A 83 4.44 -6.26 -7.11
CA LYS A 83 5.60 -7.14 -6.86
C LYS A 83 5.82 -7.46 -5.40
N LEU A 84 5.65 -6.49 -4.50
CA LEU A 84 5.78 -6.74 -3.07
C LEU A 84 4.68 -7.70 -2.59
N THR A 85 3.44 -7.54 -3.06
CA THR A 85 2.34 -8.46 -2.78
C THR A 85 2.67 -9.88 -3.24
N GLU A 86 3.23 -10.04 -4.44
CA GLU A 86 3.68 -11.34 -4.97
C GLU A 86 4.83 -11.94 -4.14
N MET A 87 5.87 -11.15 -3.84
CA MET A 87 7.06 -11.63 -3.11
C MET A 87 6.77 -12.01 -1.66
N LEU A 88 5.85 -11.28 -1.01
CA LEU A 88 5.49 -11.48 0.38
C LEU A 88 4.28 -12.42 0.53
N ASN A 89 3.74 -12.92 -0.59
CA ASN A 89 2.55 -13.77 -0.64
C ASN A 89 1.34 -13.19 0.14
N VAL A 90 1.25 -11.87 0.20
CA VAL A 90 0.19 -11.17 0.93
C VAL A 90 -1.09 -11.29 0.11
N SER A 91 -1.93 -12.25 0.46
CA SER A 91 -3.27 -12.34 -0.11
C SER A 91 -4.09 -11.18 0.44
N ALA A 92 -4.56 -10.28 -0.43
CA ALA A 92 -5.06 -8.93 -0.13
C ALA A 92 -6.25 -8.81 0.85
N SER A 93 -6.64 -9.87 1.56
CA SER A 93 -7.66 -9.81 2.61
C SER A 93 -7.67 -10.97 3.62
N SER A 94 -6.72 -11.93 3.59
CA SER A 94 -6.79 -13.09 4.51
C SER A 94 -5.80 -13.07 5.68
N ASP A 95 -4.69 -12.36 5.58
CA ASP A 95 -3.70 -12.27 6.69
C ASP A 95 -3.85 -11.01 7.56
N PHE A 96 -4.68 -10.06 7.12
CA PHE A 96 -4.98 -8.83 7.86
C PHE A 96 -6.51 -8.67 7.98
N GLY A 97 -7.16 -9.68 8.55
CA GLY A 97 -8.51 -9.53 9.11
C GLY A 97 -8.44 -8.99 10.54
N PRO A 98 -9.46 -8.29 11.05
CA PRO A 98 -9.56 -8.01 12.49
C PRO A 98 -9.36 -9.33 13.23
N ASP A 99 -8.51 -9.35 14.25
CA ASP A 99 -8.39 -10.56 15.07
C ASP A 99 -9.78 -10.97 15.60
N ALA A 100 -9.95 -12.23 16.00
CA ALA A 100 -11.24 -12.72 16.49
C ALA A 100 -11.80 -11.86 17.65
N ALA A 101 -10.94 -11.13 18.38
CA ALA A 101 -11.35 -10.19 19.42
C ALA A 101 -11.96 -8.90 18.84
N THR A 102 -11.41 -8.38 17.75
CA THR A 102 -11.87 -7.19 17.04
C THR A 102 -13.16 -7.48 16.28
N GLU A 103 -13.30 -8.67 15.71
CA GLU A 103 -14.54 -9.14 15.10
C GLU A 103 -15.68 -9.23 16.15
N ALA A 104 -15.37 -9.73 17.35
CA ALA A 104 -16.33 -9.78 18.46
C ALA A 104 -16.77 -8.40 18.95
N ILE A 105 -15.91 -7.38 18.91
CA ILE A 105 -16.23 -6.00 19.30
C ILE A 105 -17.15 -5.35 18.26
N VAL A 106 -16.86 -5.51 16.96
CA VAL A 106 -17.70 -4.99 15.88
C VAL A 106 -19.07 -5.67 15.86
N ALA A 107 -19.12 -6.99 16.08
CA ALA A 107 -20.37 -7.73 16.22
C ALA A 107 -21.20 -7.27 17.42
N ARG A 108 -20.55 -6.86 18.53
CA ARG A 108 -21.22 -6.27 19.71
C ARG A 108 -21.72 -4.85 19.47
N ALA A 109 -21.00 -4.07 18.67
CA ALA A 109 -21.36 -2.68 18.34
C ALA A 109 -22.52 -2.59 17.33
N GLY A 110 -22.75 -3.62 16.51
CA GLY A 110 -23.85 -3.67 15.53
C GLY A 110 -25.24 -4.01 16.09
N GLY A 111 -25.37 -4.26 17.40
CA GLY A 111 -26.60 -4.71 18.02
C GLY A 111 -27.40 -3.63 18.73
N SER A 112 -27.81 -2.54 18.07
CA SER A 112 -28.83 -1.62 18.62
C SER A 112 -29.49 -0.77 17.52
N SER A 113 -30.31 -1.39 16.68
CA SER A 113 -31.46 -0.69 16.11
C SER A 113 -32.47 -1.70 15.59
N LEU A 114 -33.44 -2.09 16.43
CA LEU A 114 -34.75 -2.56 15.97
C LEU A 114 -35.73 -2.68 17.15
N ARG A 115 -36.89 -2.02 16.96
CA ARG A 115 -38.20 -2.20 17.60
C ARG A 115 -38.58 -1.24 18.73
N GLN A 116 -39.40 -0.24 18.39
CA GLN A 116 -40.86 -0.18 18.66
C GLN A 116 -41.35 1.17 18.07
N SER A 117 -42.25 1.15 17.08
CA SER A 117 -43.72 1.18 17.22
C SER A 117 -44.22 2.50 17.80
#